data_AF-K1SY62-F1
#
_entry.id   AF-K1SY62-F1
#
_cell.length_a   1.000
_cell.length_b   1.000
_cell.length_c   1.000
_cell.angle_alpha   90.00
_cell.angle_beta   90.00
_cell.angle_gamma   90.00
#
_symmetry.space_group_name_H-M   'P 1'
#
loop_
_entity.id
_entity.type
_entity.pdbx_description
1 polymer ?
#
loop_
_entity_poly.entity_id
_entity_poly.type
_entity_poly.pdbx_seq_one_letter_code
_entity_poly.pdbx_strand_id
1 'polypeptide(L)'
;MGNNLYSKGACYKSIRKCEPNDDGPIYLDETKLTERICLRMRVDGQEGWYPLVTWGTHWYEADGQWEVLLEDASDIEILVESLVDEEVQVEKVSLEGLPKRTDYSLRLQVEAMFLDERTCKLTFRDVGFGEFFTPTDFRVEKTI
;
A
#
# COMPACT_ATOMS: atom_id res chain seq x y z
N MET A 1 20.02 -17.50 32.66
CA MET A 1 20.18 -16.24 31.91
C MET A 1 19.70 -16.48 30.50
N GLY A 2 18.50 -16.02 30.16
CA GLY A 2 17.87 -16.29 28.88
C GLY A 2 16.52 -15.57 28.83
N ASN A 3 16.04 -15.31 27.61
CA ASN A 3 14.69 -14.83 27.27
C ASN A 3 14.51 -13.33 26.99
N ASN A 4 15.42 -12.71 26.22
CA ASN A 4 15.11 -11.41 25.60
C ASN A 4 15.47 -11.33 24.10
N LEU A 5 15.68 -12.48 23.46
CA LEU A 5 16.04 -12.53 22.04
C LEU A 5 14.91 -11.98 21.16
N TYR A 6 13.66 -12.39 21.44
CA TYR A 6 12.47 -11.90 20.73
C TYR A 6 12.26 -10.40 20.92
N SER A 7 12.36 -9.90 22.15
CA SER A 7 12.18 -8.47 22.46
C SER A 7 13.26 -7.60 21.83
N LYS A 8 14.53 -8.04 21.87
CA LYS A 8 15.62 -7.34 21.19
C LYS A 8 15.44 -7.36 19.68
N GLY A 9 15.07 -8.51 19.10
CA GLY A 9 14.78 -8.65 17.68
C GLY A 9 13.67 -7.71 17.21
N ALA A 10 12.57 -7.62 17.97
CA ALA A 10 11.47 -6.70 17.68
C ALA A 10 11.91 -5.23 17.73
N CYS A 11 12.69 -4.84 18.75
CA CYS A 11 13.23 -3.48 18.84
C CYS A 11 14.18 -3.14 17.68
N TYR A 12 15.07 -4.05 17.30
CA TYR A 12 15.98 -3.83 16.17
C TYR A 12 15.22 -3.73 14.84
N LYS A 13 14.19 -4.57 14.62
CA LYS A 13 13.30 -4.46 13.45
C LYS A 13 12.59 -3.11 13.43
N SER A 14 12.11 -2.63 14.57
CA SER A 14 11.45 -1.31 14.68
C SER A 14 12.38 -0.16 14.32
N ILE A 15 13.62 -0.18 14.82
CA ILE A 15 14.62 0.86 14.50
C ILE A 15 14.94 0.85 13.01
N ARG A 16 15.15 -0.34 12.41
CA ARG A 16 15.40 -0.49 10.97
C ARG A 16 14.24 -0.01 10.10
N LYS A 17 12.99 -0.20 10.56
CA LYS A 17 11.81 0.33 9.85
C LYS A 17 11.78 1.86 9.83
N CYS A 18 12.42 2.52 10.79
CA CYS A 18 12.47 3.98 10.91
C CYS A 18 13.68 4.63 10.20
N GLU A 19 14.77 3.89 9.98
CA GLU A 19 15.98 4.39 9.33
C GLU A 19 16.23 3.64 8.01
N PRO A 20 16.03 4.27 6.84
CA PRO A 20 16.22 3.65 5.53
C PRO A 20 17.71 3.59 5.14
N ASN A 21 18.58 3.20 6.07
CA ASN A 21 20.00 2.99 5.79
C ASN A 21 20.21 1.61 5.15
N ASP A 22 20.86 1.65 3.98
CA ASP A 22 21.31 0.59 3.08
C ASP A 22 21.60 -0.76 3.78
N ASP A 23 20.56 -1.58 3.90
CA ASP A 23 20.68 -3.00 4.24
C ASP A 23 21.28 -3.68 3.01
N GLY A 24 22.39 -4.40 3.19
CA GLY A 24 23.07 -5.15 2.13
C GLY A 24 22.17 -6.16 1.40
N PRO A 25 22.74 -7.11 0.62
CA PRO A 25 21.95 -7.93 -0.30
C PRO A 25 20.78 -8.64 0.40
N ILE A 26 19.57 -8.40 -0.10
CA ILE A 26 18.35 -9.08 0.37
C ILE A 26 18.30 -10.46 -0.29
N TYR A 27 18.43 -11.51 0.51
CA TYR A 27 18.15 -12.87 0.06
C TYR A 27 16.64 -13.05 -0.14
N LEU A 28 16.25 -13.51 -1.32
CA LEU A 28 14.88 -13.86 -1.67
C LEU A 28 14.64 -15.34 -1.34
N ASP A 29 13.58 -15.61 -0.60
CA ASP A 29 13.03 -16.94 -0.35
C ASP A 29 11.59 -17.00 -0.87
N GLU A 30 10.95 -18.17 -0.79
CA GLU A 30 9.58 -18.39 -1.26
C GLU A 30 8.54 -17.49 -0.57
N THR A 31 8.84 -16.98 0.62
CA THR A 31 7.90 -16.15 1.39
C THR A 31 8.05 -14.66 1.12
N LYS A 32 9.02 -14.25 0.29
CA LYS A 32 9.28 -12.85 -0.03
C LYS A 32 8.68 -12.46 -1.36
N LEU A 33 8.11 -11.27 -1.39
CA LEU A 33 7.48 -10.72 -2.56
C LEU A 33 8.53 -10.34 -3.62
N THR A 34 8.34 -10.87 -4.82
CA THR A 34 9.06 -10.49 -6.04
C THR A 34 8.35 -9.39 -6.82
N GLU A 35 7.11 -9.09 -6.46
CA GLU A 35 6.33 -8.01 -7.06
C GLU A 35 6.21 -6.84 -6.09
N ARG A 36 6.17 -5.62 -6.64
CA ARG A 36 5.82 -4.41 -5.89
C ARG A 36 4.52 -3.84 -6.43
N ILE A 37 3.72 -3.29 -5.52
CA ILE A 37 2.44 -2.66 -5.84
C ILE A 37 2.58 -1.17 -5.51
N CYS A 38 2.43 -0.33 -6.53
CA CYS A 38 2.57 1.11 -6.42
C CYS A 38 1.25 1.82 -6.78
N LEU A 39 0.97 2.94 -6.12
CA LEU A 39 -0.11 3.85 -6.54
C LEU A 39 0.47 5.08 -7.25
N ARG A 40 -0.26 5.58 -8.24
CA ARG A 40 0.01 6.90 -8.81
C ARG A 40 -0.49 7.96 -7.84
N MET A 41 0.42 8.73 -7.26
CA MET A 41 0.07 9.77 -6.29
C MET A 41 1.02 10.97 -6.35
N ARG A 42 0.63 12.05 -5.69
CA ARG A 42 1.45 13.25 -5.49
C ARG A 42 1.88 13.33 -4.03
N VAL A 43 3.19 13.26 -3.75
CA VAL A 43 3.75 13.43 -2.40
C VAL A 43 4.76 14.57 -2.44
N ASP A 44 4.66 15.51 -1.51
CA ASP A 44 5.51 16.72 -1.43
C ASP A 44 5.58 17.49 -2.76
N GLY A 45 4.45 17.53 -3.48
CA GLY A 45 4.32 18.22 -4.76
C GLY A 45 4.88 17.48 -5.98
N GLN A 46 5.44 16.28 -5.79
CA GLN A 46 5.97 15.46 -6.88
C GLN A 46 5.01 14.34 -7.24
N GLU A 47 4.65 14.23 -8.52
CA GLU A 47 3.85 13.11 -9.01
C GLU A 47 4.71 11.92 -9.38
N GLY A 48 4.35 10.75 -8.87
CA GLY A 48 5.16 9.56 -8.99
C GLY A 48 4.38 8.28 -8.75
N TRP A 49 5.08 7.16 -8.92
CA TRP A 49 4.63 5.86 -8.46
C TRP A 49 5.21 5.63 -7.08
N TYR A 50 4.35 5.47 -6.08
CA TYR A 50 4.76 5.28 -4.69
C TYR A 50 4.38 3.88 -4.24
N PRO A 51 5.34 3.06 -3.77
CA PRO A 51 5.08 1.69 -3.39
C PRO A 51 4.27 1.63 -2.10
N LEU A 52 3.14 0.92 -2.12
CA LEU A 52 2.46 0.45 -0.92
C LEU A 52 3.10 -0.85 -0.42
N VAL A 53 3.49 -1.69 -1.37
CA VAL A 53 4.15 -2.97 -1.14
C VAL A 53 5.50 -2.94 -1.84
N THR A 54 6.56 -3.33 -1.12
CA THR A 54 7.94 -3.32 -1.63
C THR A 54 8.47 -4.74 -1.82
N TRP A 55 9.33 -4.91 -2.82
CA TRP A 55 10.08 -6.14 -3.03
C TRP A 55 10.85 -6.60 -1.80
N GLY A 56 11.04 -7.91 -1.67
CA GLY A 56 11.84 -8.52 -0.61
C GLY A 56 11.17 -8.52 0.77
N THR A 57 9.99 -7.92 0.89
CA THR A 57 9.13 -8.00 2.08
C THR A 57 8.51 -9.39 2.17
N HIS A 58 8.43 -9.97 3.36
CA HIS A 58 7.65 -11.18 3.53
C HIS A 58 6.17 -10.87 3.31
N TRP A 59 5.44 -11.70 2.56
CA TRP A 59 4.05 -11.41 2.19
C TRP A 59 3.14 -11.18 3.42
N TYR A 60 3.35 -11.93 4.50
CA TYR A 60 2.60 -11.79 5.76
C TYR A 60 3.02 -10.58 6.60
N GLU A 61 4.08 -9.87 6.22
CA GLU A 61 4.48 -8.57 6.80
C GLU A 61 4.11 -7.39 5.88
N ALA A 62 3.59 -7.66 4.68
CA ALA A 62 3.33 -6.66 3.65
C ALA A 62 1.92 -6.04 3.75
N ASP A 63 1.07 -6.55 4.63
CA ASP A 63 -0.22 -5.93 4.95
C ASP A 63 -0.02 -4.49 5.44
N GLY A 64 -0.90 -3.60 4.99
CA GLY A 64 -0.79 -2.19 5.34
C GLY A 64 -2.07 -1.41 5.11
N GLN A 65 -2.13 -0.25 5.77
CA GLN A 65 -3.23 0.69 5.67
C GLN A 65 -2.67 2.10 5.52
N TRP A 66 -3.23 2.84 4.57
CA TRP A 66 -2.86 4.22 4.25
C TRP A 66 -4.11 5.05 4.06
N GLU A 67 -3.99 6.37 4.24
CA GLU A 67 -5.04 7.31 3.88
C GLU A 67 -4.54 8.22 2.76
N VAL A 68 -5.32 8.36 1.71
CA VAL A 68 -5.01 9.19 0.53
C VAL A 68 -6.11 10.20 0.29
N LEU A 69 -5.74 11.36 -0.26
CA LEU A 69 -6.67 12.41 -0.67
C LEU A 69 -6.86 12.37 -2.18
N LEU A 70 -8.11 12.40 -2.64
CA LEU A 70 -8.41 12.41 -4.06
C LEU A 70 -8.50 13.84 -4.60
N GLU A 71 -7.75 14.14 -5.64
CA GLU A 71 -7.90 15.34 -6.48
C GLU A 71 -9.03 15.12 -7.50
N ASP A 72 -9.02 13.97 -8.20
CA ASP A 72 -10.10 13.51 -9.10
C ASP A 72 -10.73 12.21 -8.55
N ALA A 73 -12.04 12.07 -8.72
CA ALA A 73 -12.85 10.96 -8.18
C ALA A 73 -13.22 9.92 -9.25
N SER A 74 -12.45 9.85 -10.34
CA SER A 74 -12.70 8.96 -11.48
C SER A 74 -12.13 7.56 -11.27
N ASP A 75 -10.81 7.45 -11.15
CA ASP A 75 -10.10 6.19 -10.98
C ASP A 75 -8.82 6.31 -10.14
N ILE A 76 -8.35 5.17 -9.62
CA ILE A 76 -7.03 5.01 -9.04
C ILE A 76 -6.21 4.11 -9.95
N GLU A 77 -5.00 4.55 -10.28
CA GLU A 77 -4.04 3.77 -11.05
C GLU A 77 -3.09 3.02 -10.12
N ILE A 78 -3.00 1.71 -10.33
CA ILE A 78 -2.12 0.79 -9.63
C ILE A 78 -1.10 0.24 -10.62
N LEU A 79 0.16 0.30 -10.26
CA LEU A 79 1.26 -0.30 -11.00
C LEU A 79 1.74 -1.54 -10.25
N VAL A 80 1.73 -2.68 -10.93
CA VAL A 80 2.32 -3.94 -10.46
C VAL A 80 3.58 -4.19 -11.28
N GLU A 81 4.72 -4.31 -10.60
CA GLU A 81 6.02 -4.49 -11.23
C GLU A 81 6.77 -5.66 -10.63
N SER A 82 7.19 -6.61 -11.48
CA SER A 82 8.02 -7.75 -11.09
C SER A 82 9.49 -7.34 -11.00
N LEU A 83 10.20 -7.90 -10.02
CA LEU A 83 11.65 -7.78 -9.87
C LEU A 83 12.40 -8.75 -10.80
N VAL A 84 11.77 -9.90 -11.11
CA VAL A 84 12.40 -11.01 -11.83
C VAL A 84 12.05 -10.96 -13.31
N ASP A 85 10.84 -10.52 -13.61
CA ASP A 85 10.32 -10.40 -14.97
C ASP A 85 10.30 -8.93 -15.38
N GLU A 86 10.52 -8.64 -16.67
CA GLU A 86 10.36 -7.29 -17.22
C GLU A 86 8.87 -6.89 -17.38
N GLU A 87 7.98 -7.60 -16.68
CA GLU A 87 6.54 -7.37 -16.74
C GLU A 87 6.13 -6.21 -15.84
N VAL A 88 5.44 -5.26 -16.47
CA VAL A 88 4.87 -4.09 -15.83
C VAL A 88 3.41 -4.01 -16.21
N GLN A 89 2.53 -4.07 -15.22
CA GLN A 89 1.08 -4.02 -15.42
C GLN A 89 0.51 -2.78 -14.76
N VAL A 90 -0.31 -2.05 -15.49
CA VAL A 90 -1.05 -0.89 -14.96
C VAL A 90 -2.53 -1.24 -14.93
N GLU A 91 -3.09 -1.23 -13.73
CA GLU A 91 -4.48 -1.52 -13.46
C GLU A 91 -5.22 -0.27 -13.01
N LYS A 92 -6.46 -0.10 -13.46
CA LYS A 92 -7.33 0.99 -13.04
C LYS A 92 -8.45 0.46 -12.16
N VAL A 93 -8.67 1.12 -11.03
CA VAL A 93 -9.81 0.87 -10.15
C VAL A 93 -10.78 2.03 -10.30
N SER A 94 -11.95 1.74 -10.87
CA SER A 94 -13.04 2.71 -10.97
C SER A 94 -13.56 3.06 -9.57
N LEU A 95 -13.76 4.36 -9.34
CA LEU A 95 -14.35 4.89 -8.12
C LEU A 95 -15.82 5.30 -8.28
N GLU A 96 -16.49 4.74 -9.28
CA GLU A 96 -17.92 4.94 -9.51
C GLU A 96 -18.75 4.65 -8.25
N GLY A 97 -19.56 5.64 -7.84
CA GLY A 97 -20.38 5.58 -6.63
C GLY A 97 -19.90 6.51 -5.52
N LEU A 98 -18.71 7.11 -5.63
CA LEU A 98 -18.29 8.18 -4.74
C LEU A 98 -19.16 9.44 -4.91
N PRO A 99 -19.44 10.17 -3.81
CA PRO A 99 -20.16 11.43 -3.91
C PRO A 99 -19.31 12.47 -4.65
N LYS A 100 -19.97 13.30 -5.47
CA LYS A 100 -19.30 14.45 -6.08
C LYS A 100 -18.98 15.48 -5.00
N ARG A 101 -17.70 15.69 -4.75
CA ARG A 101 -17.20 16.74 -3.85
C ARG A 101 -16.07 17.50 -4.55
N THR A 102 -15.62 18.61 -3.94
CA THR A 102 -14.48 19.38 -4.46
C THR A 102 -13.20 18.57 -4.30
N ASP A 103 -12.17 18.92 -5.07
CA ASP A 103 -10.86 18.30 -4.97
C ASP A 103 -10.36 18.31 -3.51
N TYR A 104 -9.68 17.24 -3.11
CA TYR A 104 -9.12 17.02 -1.78
C TYR A 104 -10.13 16.95 -0.62
N SER A 105 -11.42 16.82 -0.91
CA SER A 105 -12.48 16.60 0.11
C SER A 105 -12.96 15.15 0.21
N LEU A 106 -12.30 14.24 -0.50
CA LEU A 106 -12.47 12.81 -0.42
C LEU A 106 -11.20 12.20 0.17
N ARG A 107 -11.35 11.47 1.28
CA ARG A 107 -10.25 10.76 1.94
C ARG A 107 -10.55 9.28 1.89
N LEU A 108 -9.73 8.55 1.14
CA LEU A 108 -9.84 7.11 1.04
C LEU A 108 -8.85 6.43 1.97
N GLN A 109 -9.32 5.46 2.75
CA GLN A 109 -8.46 4.45 3.34
C GLN A 109 -8.16 3.39 2.28
N VAL A 110 -6.88 3.17 2.01
CA VAL A 110 -6.37 2.08 1.17
C VAL A 110 -5.81 1.01 2.09
N GLU A 111 -6.29 -0.21 1.95
CA GLU A 111 -5.85 -1.38 2.72
C GLU A 111 -5.31 -2.42 1.73
N ALA A 112 -4.07 -2.87 1.95
CA ALA A 112 -3.49 -4.01 1.26
C ALA A 112 -3.47 -5.20 2.21
N MET A 113 -4.02 -6.33 1.77
CA MET A 113 -4.06 -7.56 2.53
C MET A 113 -3.64 -8.74 1.65
N PHE A 114 -2.59 -9.44 2.05
CA PHE A 114 -2.13 -10.64 1.36
C PHE A 114 -2.88 -11.88 1.87
N LEU A 115 -3.48 -12.62 0.95
CA LEU A 115 -4.11 -13.91 1.26
C LEU A 115 -3.07 -15.04 1.21
N ASP A 116 -2.11 -14.91 0.31
CA ASP A 116 -0.94 -15.77 0.13
C ASP A 116 0.19 -14.97 -0.57
N GLU A 117 1.26 -15.65 -0.98
CA GLU A 117 2.43 -15.03 -1.61
C GLU A 117 2.16 -14.35 -2.97
N ARG A 118 1.05 -14.70 -3.65
CA ARG A 118 0.73 -14.23 -5.02
C ARG A 118 -0.58 -13.47 -5.13
N THR A 119 -1.34 -13.39 -4.04
CA THR A 119 -2.70 -12.85 -4.06
C THR A 119 -2.81 -11.70 -3.07
N CYS A 120 -2.86 -10.48 -3.60
CA CYS A 120 -3.05 -9.26 -2.81
C CYS A 120 -4.46 -8.69 -3.03
N LYS A 121 -5.18 -8.48 -1.94
CA LYS A 121 -6.47 -7.79 -1.95
C LYS A 121 -6.28 -6.34 -1.53
N LEU A 122 -6.47 -5.43 -2.47
CA LEU A 122 -6.58 -3.99 -2.21
C LEU A 122 -8.03 -3.62 -1.94
N THR A 123 -8.26 -2.85 -0.88
CA THR A 123 -9.57 -2.32 -0.52
C THR A 123 -9.48 -0.81 -0.37
N PHE A 124 -10.41 -0.10 -1.01
CA PHE A 124 -10.53 1.36 -0.95
C PHE A 124 -11.85 1.72 -0.28
N ARG A 125 -11.82 2.55 0.77
CA ARG A 125 -13.02 2.96 1.55
C ARG A 125 -13.04 4.46 1.78
N ASP A 126 -14.17 5.12 1.59
CA ASP A 126 -14.32 6.55 1.93
C ASP A 126 -14.51 6.72 3.44
N VAL A 127 -13.47 7.24 4.10
CA VAL A 127 -13.48 7.49 5.55
C VAL A 127 -13.88 8.93 5.89
N GLY A 128 -14.05 9.80 4.89
CA GLY A 128 -14.43 11.19 5.08
C GLY A 128 -13.51 11.98 6.03
N PHE A 129 -13.99 13.13 6.49
CA PHE A 129 -13.36 14.05 7.43
C PHE A 129 -14.28 14.36 8.63
N GLY A 130 -14.98 13.34 9.13
CA GLY A 130 -15.96 13.52 10.21
C GLY A 130 -17.16 14.34 9.74
N GLU A 131 -17.51 15.41 10.45
CA GLU A 131 -18.69 16.23 10.12
C GLU A 131 -18.50 17.15 8.91
N PHE A 132 -17.26 17.50 8.56
CA PHE A 132 -16.98 18.34 7.38
C PHE A 132 -17.34 17.61 6.08
N PHE A 133 -16.99 16.33 6.02
CA PHE A 133 -17.32 15.43 4.93
C PHE A 133 -17.60 14.07 5.54
N THR A 134 -18.87 13.69 5.65
CA THR A 134 -19.21 12.42 6.29
C THR A 134 -18.64 11.24 5.51
N PRO A 135 -18.14 10.18 6.19
CA PRO A 135 -17.81 8.94 5.51
C PRO A 135 -19.04 8.43 4.75
N THR A 136 -18.80 7.75 3.65
CA THR A 136 -19.85 7.04 2.91
C THR A 136 -19.65 5.54 3.04
N ASP A 137 -20.66 4.75 2.71
CA ASP A 137 -20.54 3.29 2.64
C ASP A 137 -19.78 2.82 1.40
N PHE A 138 -19.13 3.75 0.67
CA PHE A 138 -18.36 3.43 -0.52
C PHE A 138 -17.20 2.50 -0.17
N ARG A 139 -17.16 1.36 -0.86
CA ARG A 139 -16.09 0.37 -0.79
C ARG A 139 -15.93 -0.29 -2.14
N VAL A 140 -14.70 -0.29 -2.65
CA VAL A 140 -14.31 -1.07 -3.82
C VAL A 140 -13.11 -1.93 -3.49
N GLU A 141 -13.08 -3.12 -4.06
CA GLU A 141 -12.02 -4.10 -3.84
C GLU A 141 -11.41 -4.50 -5.17
N LYS A 142 -10.10 -4.69 -5.17
CA LYS A 142 -9.35 -5.17 -6.32
C LYS A 142 -8.41 -6.28 -5.85
N THR A 143 -8.55 -7.46 -6.44
CA THR A 143 -7.57 -8.53 -6.28
C THR A 143 -6.55 -8.41 -7.39
N ILE A 144 -5.28 -8.42 -6.99
CA ILE A 144 -4.09 -8.52 -7.82
C ILE A 144 -3.51 -9.92 -7.58
#